data_AF-A0A961EPX7-F1
#
_entry.id   AF-A0A961EPX7-F1
#
_cell.length_a   1.000
_cell.length_b   1.000
_cell.length_c   1.000
_cell.angle_alpha   90.00
_cell.angle_beta   90.00
_cell.angle_gamma   90.00
#
_symmetry.space_group_name_H-M   'P 1'
#
loop_
_entity.id
_entity.type
_entity.pdbx_description
1 polymer ?
#
loop_
_entity_poly.entity_id
_entity_poly.type
_entity_poly.pdbx_seq_one_letter_code
_entity_poly.pdbx_strand_id
1 'polypeptide(L)'
;MKSLDIQLVEKRYVHKAKEENVHLYNLRRTIPRAIDVATMEKVIIPALSSEQRELLLKFFEKEDPIPGSEPNESNLFYTLRSVPRRIPRETVKQLYSELGRALPGDEEVEFMSQFYKLDEDSDQYILQKFVTEADETRLLRIVSRKDLHITDRERKEIAEILDLVPEFEKREVFFANVYVDPRHEYFFEHSQEHAPAMLLIESCRQMLEACCHIYGKIPMKGVALMLANMQASFTNYVELPYPIKLRGSLLNHKKNRAGYWSVVDFEVTIFQQAKEVARIRFEGSSINSKVFERIRRERKDPGAPPRFLPRPDLYHMMSLRTEDGAEIEGSLIDLSLQGFMLELDETQTVEPGAAMNFYFSVPGAGVVLGTCEARWQEIGDSRNVAGFRIDQMSESDRARLFEAIKQHFYVQEDREIF
;
A
#
# COMPACT_ATOMS: atom_id res chain seq x y z
N MET A 1 -14.91 17.72 -17.72
CA MET A 1 -14.87 16.29 -17.32
C MET A 1 -15.69 16.15 -16.06
N LYS A 2 -16.83 15.43 -16.07
CA LYS A 2 -17.48 15.04 -14.81
C LYS A 2 -16.43 14.25 -14.02
N SER A 3 -16.13 14.64 -12.77
CA SER A 3 -15.27 13.82 -11.93
C SER A 3 -15.90 12.44 -11.87
N LEU A 4 -15.20 11.41 -12.34
CA LEU A 4 -15.55 10.05 -11.98
C LEU A 4 -15.56 10.04 -10.46
N ASP A 5 -16.69 9.66 -9.87
CA ASP A 5 -16.83 9.48 -8.44
C ASP A 5 -16.02 8.22 -8.08
N ILE A 6 -14.70 8.40 -7.94
CA ILE A 6 -13.77 7.33 -7.64
C ILE A 6 -13.88 7.04 -6.15
N GLN A 7 -14.51 5.93 -5.81
CA GLN A 7 -14.56 5.47 -4.44
C GLN A 7 -13.23 4.80 -4.06
N LEU A 8 -12.38 5.56 -3.36
CA LEU A 8 -11.11 5.07 -2.84
C LEU A 8 -11.34 3.98 -1.77
N VAL A 9 -10.34 3.11 -1.61
CA VAL A 9 -10.30 2.15 -0.49
C VAL A 9 -10.29 2.91 0.83
N GLU A 10 -11.04 2.46 1.83
CA GLU A 10 -11.11 3.19 3.09
C GLU A 10 -9.72 3.34 3.75
N LYS A 11 -9.37 4.57 4.14
CA LYS A 11 -8.06 4.93 4.71
C LYS A 11 -7.59 4.07 5.88
N ARG A 12 -8.53 3.49 6.64
CA ARG A 12 -8.24 2.58 7.76
C ARG A 12 -7.57 1.29 7.30
N TYR A 13 -7.91 0.77 6.12
CA TYR A 13 -7.35 -0.47 5.58
C TYR A 13 -5.95 -0.30 4.99
N VAL A 14 -5.57 0.94 4.68
CA VAL A 14 -4.29 1.30 4.05
C VAL A 14 -3.40 2.17 4.96
N HIS A 15 -3.77 2.26 6.23
CA HIS A 15 -3.04 2.95 7.31
C HIS A 15 -2.71 4.42 6.98
N LYS A 16 -3.68 5.14 6.39
CA LYS A 16 -3.55 6.58 6.10
C LYS A 16 -4.42 7.43 7.01
N ALA A 17 -3.86 8.56 7.45
CA ALA A 17 -4.58 9.55 8.23
C ALA A 17 -5.52 10.41 7.36
N LYS A 18 -5.01 10.80 6.18
CA LYS A 18 -5.69 11.66 5.20
C LYS A 18 -6.07 10.87 3.96
N GLU A 19 -7.19 11.23 3.34
CA GLU A 19 -7.73 10.58 2.15
C GLU A 19 -6.90 10.88 0.89
N GLU A 20 -6.31 12.08 0.80
CA GLU A 20 -5.38 12.46 -0.29
C GLU A 20 -4.17 11.51 -0.45
N ASN A 21 -3.82 10.79 0.62
CA ASN A 21 -2.71 9.83 0.64
C ASN A 21 -3.15 8.39 0.27
N VAL A 22 -4.42 8.19 -0.09
CA VAL A 22 -4.94 6.90 -0.54
C VAL A 22 -4.89 6.84 -2.06
N HIS A 23 -4.25 5.79 -2.58
CA HIS A 23 -4.01 5.65 -4.02
C HIS A 23 -4.79 4.51 -4.65
N LEU A 24 -5.61 3.78 -3.89
CA LEU A 24 -6.27 2.58 -4.39
C LEU A 24 -7.77 2.76 -4.53
N TYR A 25 -8.32 2.21 -5.61
CA TYR A 25 -9.75 2.01 -5.79
C TYR A 25 -10.02 0.68 -6.49
N ASN A 26 -11.28 0.22 -6.48
CA ASN A 26 -11.68 -1.07 -7.06
C ASN A 26 -10.89 -2.28 -6.54
N LEU A 27 -10.46 -2.26 -5.27
CA LEU A 27 -9.83 -3.42 -4.65
C LEU A 27 -10.83 -4.59 -4.54
N ARG A 28 -10.46 -5.75 -5.08
CA ARG A 28 -11.29 -6.98 -5.07
C ARG A 28 -10.45 -8.24 -5.20
N ARG A 29 -11.07 -9.41 -4.97
CA ARG A 29 -10.55 -10.69 -5.45
C ARG A 29 -10.76 -10.90 -6.96
N THR A 30 -10.03 -11.87 -7.51
CA THR A 30 -10.28 -12.39 -8.86
C THR A 30 -11.65 -13.07 -8.94
N ILE A 31 -12.34 -12.91 -10.06
CA ILE A 31 -13.63 -13.55 -10.32
C ILE A 31 -13.38 -14.82 -11.14
N PRO A 32 -13.98 -15.96 -10.79
CA PRO A 32 -13.92 -17.16 -11.61
C PRO A 32 -14.56 -16.91 -12.98
N ARG A 33 -13.96 -17.45 -14.05
CA ARG A 33 -14.55 -17.39 -15.41
C ARG A 33 -15.59 -18.48 -15.65
N ALA A 34 -15.55 -19.54 -14.84
CA ALA A 34 -16.51 -20.64 -14.86
C ALA A 34 -16.73 -21.12 -13.42
N ILE A 35 -17.98 -21.44 -13.08
CA ILE A 35 -18.40 -22.04 -11.81
C ILE A 35 -19.27 -23.23 -12.18
N ASP A 36 -19.01 -24.42 -11.61
CA ASP A 36 -19.86 -25.59 -11.89
C ASP A 36 -21.28 -25.38 -11.38
N VAL A 37 -22.25 -26.00 -12.05
CA VAL A 37 -23.68 -25.82 -11.72
C VAL A 37 -24.00 -26.25 -10.29
N ALA A 38 -23.36 -27.29 -9.76
CA ALA A 38 -23.60 -27.74 -8.40
C ALA A 38 -23.17 -26.68 -7.38
N THR A 39 -21.98 -26.10 -7.52
CA THR A 39 -21.50 -24.99 -6.69
C THR A 39 -22.39 -23.75 -6.84
N MET A 40 -22.74 -23.37 -8.08
CA MET A 40 -23.58 -22.18 -8.30
C MET A 40 -24.98 -22.34 -7.67
N GLU A 41 -25.67 -23.44 -7.94
CA GLU A 41 -27.08 -23.62 -7.54
C GLU A 41 -27.26 -24.12 -6.10
N LYS A 42 -26.31 -24.91 -5.56
CA LYS A 42 -26.43 -25.51 -4.23
C LYS A 42 -25.67 -24.75 -3.14
N VAL A 43 -24.66 -23.95 -3.50
CA VAL A 43 -23.81 -23.21 -2.54
C VAL A 43 -23.96 -21.70 -2.69
N ILE A 44 -23.73 -21.15 -3.88
CA ILE A 44 -23.68 -19.68 -4.06
C ILE A 44 -25.08 -19.09 -4.04
N ILE A 45 -25.97 -19.47 -4.96
CA ILE A 45 -27.31 -18.88 -5.10
C ILE A 45 -28.12 -18.94 -3.80
N PRO A 46 -28.16 -20.06 -3.03
CA PRO A 46 -28.93 -20.13 -1.80
C PRO A 46 -28.43 -19.19 -0.69
N ALA A 47 -27.17 -18.77 -0.74
CA ALA A 47 -26.57 -17.87 0.24
C ALA A 47 -26.79 -16.38 -0.08
N LEU A 48 -27.38 -16.05 -1.24
CA LEU A 48 -27.55 -14.68 -1.72
C LEU A 48 -28.98 -14.17 -1.56
N SER A 49 -29.12 -12.85 -1.36
CA SER A 49 -30.41 -12.17 -1.50
C SER A 49 -30.89 -12.16 -2.96
N SER A 50 -32.18 -11.90 -3.17
CA SER A 50 -32.77 -11.83 -4.52
C SER A 50 -32.06 -10.84 -5.44
N GLU A 51 -31.72 -9.65 -4.93
CA GLU A 51 -31.04 -8.60 -5.69
C GLU A 51 -29.60 -8.99 -6.07
N GLN A 52 -28.85 -9.60 -5.13
CA GLN A 52 -27.51 -10.12 -5.40
C GLN A 52 -27.51 -11.27 -6.40
N ARG A 53 -28.50 -12.15 -6.31
CA ARG A 53 -28.69 -13.26 -7.26
C ARG A 53 -28.97 -12.72 -8.66
N GLU A 54 -29.87 -11.76 -8.81
CA GLU A 54 -30.20 -11.16 -10.09
C GLU A 54 -28.96 -10.48 -10.71
N LEU A 55 -28.21 -9.73 -9.90
CA LEU A 55 -26.98 -9.09 -10.34
C LEU A 55 -25.93 -10.13 -10.77
N LEU A 56 -25.72 -11.20 -10.00
CA LEU A 56 -24.75 -12.24 -10.35
C LEU A 56 -25.13 -12.95 -11.66
N LEU A 57 -26.40 -13.33 -11.82
CA LEU A 57 -26.92 -14.02 -13.00
C LEU A 57 -26.99 -13.14 -14.26
N LYS A 58 -26.89 -11.81 -14.13
CA LYS A 58 -26.69 -10.89 -15.25
C LYS A 58 -25.31 -11.04 -15.90
N PHE A 59 -24.33 -11.55 -15.17
CA PHE A 59 -22.94 -11.73 -15.64
C PHE A 59 -22.55 -13.19 -15.84
N PHE A 60 -23.25 -14.13 -15.21
CA PHE A 60 -23.02 -15.57 -15.35
C PHE A 60 -24.17 -16.23 -16.08
N GLU A 61 -23.86 -16.86 -17.22
CA GLU A 61 -24.84 -17.55 -18.05
C GLU A 61 -24.72 -19.06 -17.85
N LYS A 62 -25.86 -19.73 -17.60
CA LYS A 62 -25.91 -21.19 -17.52
C LYS A 62 -25.75 -21.76 -18.92
N GLU A 63 -24.85 -22.73 -19.06
CA GLU A 63 -24.58 -23.32 -20.36
C GLU A 63 -25.47 -24.53 -20.65
N ASP A 64 -25.87 -24.65 -21.92
CA ASP A 64 -26.50 -25.85 -22.43
C ASP A 64 -25.49 -27.01 -22.55
N PRO A 65 -25.92 -28.27 -22.33
CA PRO A 65 -25.09 -29.44 -22.60
C PRO A 65 -24.52 -29.42 -24.03
N ILE A 66 -23.38 -30.07 -24.25
CA ILE A 66 -22.88 -30.29 -25.61
C ILE A 66 -23.84 -31.28 -26.30
N PRO A 67 -24.39 -30.97 -27.49
CA PRO A 67 -25.21 -31.91 -28.24
C PRO A 67 -24.44 -33.23 -28.44
N GLY A 68 -25.03 -34.36 -28.03
CA GLY A 68 -24.40 -35.68 -28.13
C GLY A 68 -23.55 -36.11 -26.92
N SER A 69 -23.33 -35.24 -25.94
CA SER A 69 -22.79 -35.62 -24.62
C SER A 69 -23.95 -35.90 -23.65
N GLU A 70 -23.92 -37.02 -22.94
CA GLU A 70 -24.88 -37.22 -21.84
C GLU A 70 -24.65 -36.12 -20.79
N PRO A 71 -25.68 -35.35 -20.42
CA PRO A 71 -25.56 -34.32 -19.40
C PRO A 71 -25.30 -34.99 -18.06
N ASN A 72 -24.04 -35.09 -17.69
CA ASN A 72 -23.64 -35.42 -16.34
C ASN A 72 -23.50 -34.10 -15.56
N GLU A 73 -24.03 -34.01 -14.34
CA GLU A 73 -23.99 -32.78 -13.51
C GLU A 73 -22.56 -32.23 -13.37
N SER A 74 -21.55 -33.08 -13.51
CA SER A 74 -20.13 -32.73 -13.46
C SER A 74 -19.58 -31.91 -14.64
N ASN A 75 -20.34 -31.75 -15.74
CA ASN A 75 -19.88 -31.09 -16.98
C ASN A 75 -20.63 -29.78 -17.33
N LEU A 76 -21.58 -29.35 -16.48
CA LEU A 76 -22.34 -28.12 -16.68
C LEU A 76 -21.75 -26.99 -15.84
N PHE A 77 -21.61 -25.82 -16.46
CA PHE A 77 -21.02 -24.64 -15.85
C PHE A 77 -21.89 -23.41 -16.07
N TYR A 78 -21.75 -22.46 -15.17
CA TYR A 78 -22.05 -21.06 -15.39
C TYR A 78 -20.77 -20.36 -15.84
N THR A 79 -20.78 -19.72 -17.00
CA THR A 79 -19.62 -18.98 -17.51
C THR A 79 -19.84 -17.48 -17.42
N LEU A 80 -18.75 -16.77 -17.13
CA LEU A 80 -18.74 -15.33 -17.13
C LEU A 80 -18.95 -14.85 -18.56
N ARG A 81 -19.98 -14.03 -18.82
CA ARG A 81 -20.41 -13.60 -20.16
C ARG A 81 -19.29 -13.02 -21.03
N SER A 82 -18.26 -12.47 -20.41
CA SER A 82 -17.09 -11.87 -21.07
C SER A 82 -16.12 -12.89 -21.66
N VAL A 83 -16.27 -14.18 -21.35
CA VAL A 83 -15.52 -15.28 -21.94
C VAL A 83 -16.50 -16.26 -22.57
N PRO A 84 -16.88 -16.05 -23.84
CA PRO A 84 -17.86 -16.89 -24.50
C PRO A 84 -17.31 -18.30 -24.71
N ARG A 85 -17.95 -19.34 -24.16
CA ARG A 85 -17.49 -20.73 -24.34
C ARG A 85 -17.53 -21.19 -25.79
N ARG A 86 -18.45 -20.67 -26.59
CA ARG A 86 -18.63 -21.00 -28.01
C ARG A 86 -18.58 -19.73 -28.85
N ILE A 87 -17.77 -19.76 -29.91
CA ILE A 87 -17.68 -18.68 -30.89
C ILE A 87 -17.94 -19.28 -32.28
N PRO A 88 -19.01 -18.91 -32.99
CA PRO A 88 -19.26 -19.39 -34.34
C PRO A 88 -18.09 -19.08 -35.27
N ARG A 89 -17.69 -20.03 -36.11
CA ARG A 89 -16.59 -19.81 -37.06
C ARG A 89 -16.88 -18.65 -38.00
N GLU A 90 -18.15 -18.48 -38.38
CA GLU A 90 -18.59 -17.36 -39.20
C GLU A 90 -18.43 -16.01 -38.51
N THR A 91 -18.69 -15.91 -37.19
CA THR A 91 -18.43 -14.69 -36.41
C THR A 91 -16.97 -14.32 -36.47
N VAL A 92 -16.07 -15.30 -36.29
CA VAL A 92 -14.62 -15.08 -36.42
C VAL A 92 -14.25 -14.59 -37.83
N LYS A 93 -14.79 -15.21 -38.88
CA LYS A 93 -14.54 -14.79 -40.28
C LYS A 93 -15.05 -13.38 -40.59
N GLN A 94 -16.27 -13.05 -40.18
CA GLN A 94 -16.88 -11.73 -40.41
C GLN A 94 -16.08 -10.63 -39.73
N LEU A 95 -15.67 -10.85 -38.47
CA LEU A 95 -14.82 -9.93 -37.72
C LEU A 95 -13.52 -9.57 -38.44
N TYR A 96 -12.85 -10.57 -39.03
CA TYR A 96 -11.64 -10.33 -39.81
C TYR A 96 -11.89 -9.53 -41.09
N SER A 97 -13.02 -9.79 -41.76
CA SER A 97 -13.39 -9.04 -42.97
C SER A 97 -13.72 -7.57 -42.67
N GLU A 98 -14.38 -7.27 -41.56
CA GLU A 98 -14.79 -5.91 -41.16
C GLU A 98 -13.62 -5.05 -40.68
N LEU A 99 -12.59 -5.66 -40.09
CA LEU A 99 -11.40 -4.94 -39.61
C LEU A 99 -10.44 -4.52 -40.73
N GLY A 100 -10.75 -4.82 -41.99
CA GLY A 100 -9.89 -4.49 -43.15
C GLY A 100 -8.51 -5.17 -43.09
N ARG A 101 -8.40 -6.21 -42.26
CA ARG A 101 -7.18 -7.00 -42.09
C ARG A 101 -7.27 -8.18 -43.06
N ALA A 102 -6.18 -8.49 -43.75
CA ALA A 102 -6.04 -9.80 -44.37
C ALA A 102 -6.29 -10.87 -43.29
N LEU A 103 -6.75 -12.06 -43.69
CA LEU A 103 -6.86 -13.24 -42.82
C LEU A 103 -5.79 -13.21 -41.72
N PRO A 104 -6.18 -13.47 -40.45
CA PRO A 104 -5.49 -13.04 -39.24
C PRO A 104 -3.98 -13.05 -39.37
N GLY A 105 -3.32 -11.95 -38.99
CA GLY A 105 -1.92 -12.06 -38.62
C GLY A 105 -1.81 -13.20 -37.61
N ASP A 106 -1.00 -14.21 -37.93
CA ASP A 106 -0.99 -15.54 -37.28
C ASP A 106 -1.11 -15.46 -35.74
N GLU A 107 -0.55 -14.41 -35.13
CA GLU A 107 -0.54 -14.16 -33.69
C GLU A 107 -1.92 -14.10 -33.00
N GLU A 108 -2.98 -13.54 -33.62
CA GLU A 108 -4.31 -13.43 -32.96
C GLU A 108 -5.07 -14.77 -32.97
N VAL A 109 -4.98 -15.52 -34.07
CA VAL A 109 -5.54 -16.88 -34.16
C VAL A 109 -4.72 -17.85 -33.35
N GLU A 110 -3.39 -17.72 -33.37
CA GLU A 110 -2.51 -18.49 -32.52
C GLU A 110 -2.88 -18.25 -31.05
N PHE A 111 -3.04 -16.99 -30.64
CA PHE A 111 -3.50 -16.65 -29.29
C PHE A 111 -4.87 -17.25 -28.96
N MET A 112 -5.88 -17.12 -29.83
CA MET A 112 -7.18 -17.75 -29.61
C MET A 112 -7.08 -19.28 -29.52
N SER A 113 -6.30 -19.91 -30.39
CA SER A 113 -6.11 -21.37 -30.45
C SER A 113 -5.43 -21.93 -29.20
N GLN A 114 -4.76 -21.09 -28.41
CA GLN A 114 -4.24 -21.49 -27.09
C GLN A 114 -5.36 -21.89 -26.14
N PHE A 115 -6.55 -21.28 -26.28
CA PHE A 115 -7.71 -21.47 -25.39
C PHE A 115 -8.88 -22.20 -26.06
N TYR A 116 -9.10 -21.99 -27.35
CA TYR A 116 -10.22 -22.53 -28.11
C TYR A 116 -9.80 -23.60 -29.10
N LYS A 117 -10.62 -24.63 -29.25
CA LYS A 117 -10.48 -25.65 -30.30
C LYS A 117 -11.68 -25.60 -31.24
N LEU A 118 -11.43 -25.60 -32.55
CA LEU A 118 -12.50 -25.73 -33.53
C LEU A 118 -13.12 -27.13 -33.43
N ASP A 119 -14.43 -27.17 -33.25
CA ASP A 119 -15.25 -28.36 -33.41
C ASP A 119 -15.87 -28.33 -34.81
N GLU A 120 -15.43 -29.25 -35.66
CA GLU A 120 -15.87 -29.29 -37.06
C GLU A 120 -17.34 -29.71 -37.20
N ASP A 121 -17.87 -30.48 -36.26
CA ASP A 121 -19.25 -30.97 -36.29
C ASP A 121 -20.26 -29.84 -36.02
N SER A 122 -19.92 -28.91 -35.13
CA SER A 122 -20.77 -27.77 -34.76
C SER A 122 -20.38 -26.44 -35.43
N ASP A 123 -19.31 -26.43 -36.23
CA ASP A 123 -18.67 -25.25 -36.85
C ASP A 123 -18.43 -24.09 -35.85
N GLN A 124 -17.99 -24.45 -34.64
CA GLN A 124 -17.78 -23.53 -33.52
C GLN A 124 -16.43 -23.72 -32.86
N TYR A 125 -15.82 -22.62 -32.43
CA TYR A 125 -14.67 -22.64 -31.53
C TYR A 125 -15.15 -22.83 -30.10
N ILE A 126 -14.71 -23.92 -29.45
CA ILE A 126 -15.09 -24.29 -28.08
C ILE A 126 -13.93 -24.03 -27.14
N LEU A 127 -14.18 -23.32 -26.04
CA LEU A 127 -13.20 -23.07 -24.99
C LEU A 127 -12.78 -24.38 -24.30
N GLN A 128 -11.48 -24.64 -24.26
CA GLN A 128 -10.85 -25.85 -23.69
C GLN A 128 -9.93 -25.54 -22.51
N LYS A 129 -9.36 -24.33 -22.44
CA LYS A 129 -8.42 -23.95 -21.38
C LYS A 129 -8.90 -22.76 -20.57
N PHE A 130 -8.34 -22.62 -19.37
CA PHE A 130 -8.62 -21.51 -18.47
C PHE A 130 -8.10 -20.18 -19.03
N VAL A 131 -8.94 -19.15 -18.95
CA VAL A 131 -8.65 -17.79 -19.43
C VAL A 131 -8.28 -16.88 -18.26
N THR A 132 -7.10 -16.25 -18.29
CA THR A 132 -6.74 -15.24 -17.27
C THR A 132 -7.48 -13.91 -17.53
N GLU A 133 -7.50 -12.98 -16.57
CA GLU A 133 -8.23 -11.71 -16.75
C GLU A 133 -7.51 -10.81 -17.77
N ALA A 134 -6.18 -10.94 -17.86
CA ALA A 134 -5.37 -10.32 -18.90
C ALA A 134 -5.74 -10.90 -20.29
N ASP A 135 -5.87 -12.22 -20.39
CA ASP A 135 -6.26 -12.90 -21.64
C ASP A 135 -7.68 -12.54 -22.07
N GLU A 136 -8.61 -12.45 -21.12
CA GLU A 136 -10.01 -12.07 -21.35
C GLU A 136 -10.12 -10.73 -22.10
N THR A 137 -9.35 -9.73 -21.69
CA THR A 137 -9.36 -8.41 -22.36
C THR A 137 -8.87 -8.52 -23.81
N ARG A 138 -7.85 -9.36 -24.06
CA ARG A 138 -7.34 -9.61 -25.41
C ARG A 138 -8.35 -10.40 -26.24
N LEU A 139 -8.97 -11.44 -25.67
CA LEU A 139 -10.02 -12.22 -26.32
C LEU A 139 -11.22 -11.36 -26.70
N LEU A 140 -11.74 -10.52 -25.79
CA LEU A 140 -12.85 -9.59 -26.07
C LEU A 140 -12.54 -8.62 -27.21
N ARG A 141 -11.28 -8.17 -27.33
CA ARG A 141 -10.84 -7.37 -28.47
C ARG A 141 -10.84 -8.16 -29.77
N ILE A 142 -10.38 -9.41 -29.75
CA ILE A 142 -10.36 -10.27 -30.94
C ILE A 142 -11.79 -10.58 -31.40
N VAL A 143 -12.70 -10.93 -30.47
CA VAL A 143 -14.10 -11.20 -30.82
C VAL A 143 -14.93 -9.93 -31.09
N SER A 144 -14.34 -8.73 -30.92
CA SER A 144 -14.99 -7.40 -30.98
C SER A 144 -16.34 -7.28 -30.25
N ARG A 145 -16.58 -8.11 -29.23
CA ARG A 145 -17.80 -8.10 -28.42
C ARG A 145 -17.67 -7.12 -27.26
N LYS A 146 -17.64 -5.82 -27.57
CA LYS A 146 -17.60 -4.75 -26.55
C LYS A 146 -18.81 -4.78 -25.63
N ASP A 147 -19.95 -5.29 -26.11
CA ASP A 147 -21.17 -5.52 -25.35
C ASP A 147 -21.00 -6.51 -24.19
N LEU A 148 -20.05 -7.44 -24.30
CA LEU A 148 -19.74 -8.42 -23.26
C LEU A 148 -18.75 -7.89 -22.22
N HIS A 149 -18.20 -6.69 -22.40
CA HIS A 149 -17.25 -6.09 -21.46
C HIS A 149 -17.88 -5.94 -20.06
N ILE A 150 -17.08 -6.24 -19.05
CA ILE A 150 -17.42 -6.04 -17.64
C ILE A 150 -16.42 -5.04 -17.08
N THR A 151 -16.92 -3.89 -16.65
CA THR A 151 -16.14 -2.78 -16.11
C THR A 151 -15.47 -3.16 -14.79
N ASP A 152 -14.41 -2.43 -14.39
CA ASP A 152 -13.73 -2.70 -13.12
C ASP A 152 -14.67 -2.53 -11.90
N ARG A 153 -15.67 -1.64 -12.00
CA ARG A 153 -16.71 -1.46 -10.98
C ARG A 153 -17.65 -2.66 -10.90
N GLU A 154 -18.19 -3.12 -12.03
CA GLU A 154 -19.05 -4.32 -12.05
C GLU A 154 -18.28 -5.55 -11.56
N ARG A 155 -16.99 -5.67 -11.90
CA ARG A 155 -16.15 -6.74 -11.35
C ARG A 155 -16.01 -6.65 -9.84
N LYS A 156 -15.85 -5.45 -9.28
CA LYS A 156 -15.82 -5.26 -7.83
C LYS A 156 -17.13 -5.76 -7.19
N GLU A 157 -18.27 -5.35 -7.74
CA GLU A 157 -19.60 -5.75 -7.24
C GLU A 157 -19.80 -7.28 -7.29
N ILE A 158 -19.42 -7.93 -8.40
CA ILE A 158 -19.48 -9.40 -8.53
C ILE A 158 -18.56 -10.08 -7.51
N ALA A 159 -17.32 -9.59 -7.36
CA ALA A 159 -16.36 -10.18 -6.42
C ALA A 159 -16.82 -10.03 -4.96
N GLU A 160 -17.40 -8.88 -4.60
CA GLU A 160 -17.97 -8.67 -3.26
C GLU A 160 -19.12 -9.63 -2.98
N ILE A 161 -20.01 -9.88 -3.94
CA ILE A 161 -21.08 -10.89 -3.82
C ILE A 161 -20.49 -12.28 -3.55
N LEU A 162 -19.49 -12.70 -4.34
CA LEU A 162 -18.86 -14.01 -4.18
C LEU A 162 -18.08 -14.12 -2.86
N ASP A 163 -17.52 -13.02 -2.36
CA ASP A 163 -16.81 -12.99 -1.07
C ASP A 163 -17.74 -13.19 0.13
N LEU A 164 -19.04 -12.87 0.01
CA LEU A 164 -20.03 -13.10 1.06
C LEU A 164 -20.32 -14.57 1.32
N VAL A 165 -20.05 -15.47 0.37
CA VAL A 165 -20.35 -16.91 0.48
C VAL A 165 -19.14 -17.63 1.09
N PRO A 166 -19.14 -18.04 2.37
CA PRO A 166 -17.95 -18.58 3.04
C PRO A 166 -17.46 -19.91 2.46
N GLU A 167 -18.38 -20.76 2.03
CA GLU A 167 -18.14 -22.10 1.49
C GLU A 167 -17.59 -22.08 0.05
N PHE A 168 -17.71 -20.94 -0.64
CA PHE A 168 -17.16 -20.79 -1.98
C PHE A 168 -15.64 -20.63 -1.93
N GLU A 169 -14.93 -21.53 -2.63
CA GLU A 169 -13.47 -21.50 -2.70
C GLU A 169 -12.98 -20.23 -3.40
N LYS A 170 -12.25 -19.40 -2.66
CA LYS A 170 -11.71 -18.13 -3.13
C LYS A 170 -10.24 -18.27 -3.47
N ARG A 171 -9.85 -17.72 -4.61
CA ARG A 171 -8.44 -17.58 -4.96
C ARG A 171 -7.85 -16.35 -4.29
N GLU A 172 -6.64 -16.50 -3.77
CA GLU A 172 -5.86 -15.43 -3.15
C GLU A 172 -5.11 -14.57 -4.20
N VAL A 173 -5.85 -14.17 -5.23
CA VAL A 173 -5.43 -13.25 -6.28
C VAL A 173 -6.35 -12.05 -6.25
N PHE A 174 -5.78 -10.86 -6.27
CA PHE A 174 -6.45 -9.61 -6.02
C PHE A 174 -6.16 -8.62 -7.13
N PHE A 175 -7.09 -7.70 -7.35
CA PHE A 175 -6.95 -6.62 -8.32
C PHE A 175 -7.31 -5.30 -7.66
N ALA A 176 -6.62 -4.24 -8.06
CA ALA A 176 -6.93 -2.86 -7.70
C ALA A 176 -6.47 -1.93 -8.81
N ASN A 177 -7.00 -0.71 -8.82
CA ASN A 177 -6.55 0.34 -9.71
C ASN A 177 -5.84 1.42 -8.89
N VAL A 178 -4.86 2.11 -9.49
CA VAL A 178 -4.17 3.22 -8.85
C VAL A 178 -4.76 4.56 -9.27
N TYR A 179 -5.11 5.38 -8.30
CA TYR A 179 -5.44 6.79 -8.45
C TYR A 179 -4.19 7.63 -8.17
N VAL A 180 -3.83 8.47 -9.14
CA VAL A 180 -2.68 9.37 -9.06
C VAL A 180 -3.21 10.80 -9.11
N ASP A 181 -3.04 11.55 -8.02
CA ASP A 181 -3.25 13.01 -8.05
C ASP A 181 -1.91 13.68 -8.40
N PRO A 182 -1.76 14.25 -9.62
CA PRO A 182 -0.53 14.93 -10.02
C PRO A 182 -0.26 16.21 -9.24
N ARG A 183 -1.18 16.66 -8.37
CA ARG A 183 -1.01 17.81 -7.48
C ARG A 183 -0.49 17.42 -6.10
N HIS A 184 -0.22 16.13 -5.87
CA HIS A 184 0.24 15.64 -4.58
C HIS A 184 1.69 16.09 -4.32
N GLU A 185 1.88 17.12 -3.50
CA GLU A 185 3.17 17.80 -3.27
C GLU A 185 4.33 16.84 -2.94
N TYR A 186 4.08 15.81 -2.13
CA TYR A 186 5.11 14.83 -1.76
C TYR A 186 5.62 13.97 -2.94
N PHE A 187 4.75 13.67 -3.91
CA PHE A 187 5.13 12.81 -5.04
C PHE A 187 5.48 13.63 -6.29
N PHE A 188 4.97 14.85 -6.38
CA PHE A 188 5.13 15.73 -7.53
C PHE A 188 5.66 17.10 -7.09
N GLU A 189 6.97 17.16 -6.78
CA GLU A 189 7.66 18.43 -6.51
C GLU A 189 7.74 19.32 -7.76
N HIS A 190 7.72 18.70 -8.95
CA HIS A 190 7.65 19.35 -10.24
C HIS A 190 6.73 18.54 -11.19
N SER A 191 6.31 19.15 -12.30
CA SER A 191 5.53 18.45 -13.32
C SER A 191 6.32 17.25 -13.86
N GLN A 192 5.69 16.09 -13.91
CA GLN A 192 6.24 14.86 -14.47
C GLN A 192 5.23 14.24 -15.44
N GLU A 193 5.73 13.54 -16.46
CA GLU A 193 4.90 12.82 -17.45
C GLU A 193 4.56 11.40 -17.00
N HIS A 194 5.28 10.89 -15.99
CA HIS A 194 5.14 9.54 -15.46
C HIS A 194 4.91 9.55 -13.95
N ALA A 195 4.31 8.47 -13.43
CA ALA A 195 4.14 8.25 -12.01
C ALA A 195 5.50 7.92 -11.36
N PRO A 196 5.88 8.59 -10.25
CA PRO A 196 7.10 8.27 -9.52
C PRO A 196 7.10 6.82 -9.02
N ALA A 197 8.26 6.15 -9.07
CA ALA A 197 8.40 4.77 -8.59
C ALA A 197 7.99 4.63 -7.10
N MET A 198 8.28 5.65 -6.27
CA MET A 198 7.88 5.67 -4.86
C MET A 198 6.36 5.64 -4.67
N LEU A 199 5.59 6.31 -5.54
CA LEU A 199 4.12 6.25 -5.52
C LEU A 199 3.63 4.84 -5.84
N LEU A 200 4.26 4.17 -6.80
CA LEU A 200 3.93 2.80 -7.18
C LEU A 200 4.24 1.81 -6.06
N ILE A 201 5.40 1.92 -5.42
CA ILE A 201 5.76 1.11 -4.23
C ILE A 201 4.73 1.31 -3.13
N GLU A 202 4.39 2.57 -2.84
CA GLU A 202 3.40 2.89 -1.82
C GLU A 202 2.01 2.33 -2.17
N SER A 203 1.58 2.41 -3.43
CA SER A 203 0.31 1.85 -3.89
C SER A 203 0.27 0.32 -3.72
N CYS A 204 1.36 -0.37 -4.05
CA CYS A 204 1.48 -1.82 -3.82
C CYS A 204 1.49 -2.17 -2.33
N ARG A 205 2.12 -1.36 -1.48
CA ARG A 205 2.11 -1.51 -0.02
C ARG A 205 0.70 -1.34 0.55
N GLN A 206 -0.04 -0.31 0.10
CA GLN A 206 -1.45 -0.11 0.47
C GLN A 206 -2.31 -1.32 0.06
N MET A 207 -2.02 -1.94 -1.08
CA MET A 207 -2.78 -3.08 -1.57
C MET A 207 -2.56 -4.30 -0.66
N LEU A 208 -1.31 -4.55 -0.29
CA LEU A 208 -0.96 -5.58 0.69
C LEU A 208 -1.70 -5.35 2.02
N GLU A 209 -1.63 -4.15 2.60
CA GLU A 209 -2.27 -3.84 3.89
C GLU A 209 -3.78 -4.03 3.83
N ALA A 210 -4.41 -3.52 2.78
CA ALA A 210 -5.85 -3.66 2.60
C ALA A 210 -6.24 -5.14 2.45
N CYS A 211 -5.48 -5.92 1.68
CA CYS A 211 -5.72 -7.36 1.55
C CYS A 211 -5.54 -8.09 2.88
N CYS A 212 -4.50 -7.78 3.65
CA CYS A 212 -4.24 -8.32 4.97
C CYS A 212 -5.41 -8.11 5.94
N HIS A 213 -6.03 -6.93 5.93
CA HIS A 213 -7.17 -6.62 6.80
C HIS A 213 -8.49 -7.20 6.28
N ILE A 214 -8.82 -6.95 5.00
CA ILE A 214 -10.13 -7.30 4.43
C ILE A 214 -10.24 -8.82 4.25
N TYR A 215 -9.22 -9.44 3.66
CA TYR A 215 -9.25 -10.86 3.28
C TYR A 215 -8.48 -11.73 4.27
N GLY A 216 -7.31 -11.25 4.73
CA GLY A 216 -6.50 -11.93 5.73
C GLY A 216 -7.03 -11.84 7.15
N LYS A 217 -8.06 -11.03 7.39
CA LYS A 217 -8.75 -10.82 8.67
C LYS A 217 -7.81 -10.36 9.80
N ILE A 218 -6.67 -9.75 9.46
CA ILE A 218 -5.78 -9.17 10.46
C ILE A 218 -6.54 -8.05 11.19
N PRO A 219 -6.61 -8.06 12.54
CA PRO A 219 -7.30 -7.04 13.30
C PRO A 219 -6.69 -5.65 13.09
N MET A 220 -7.54 -4.61 13.09
CA MET A 220 -7.11 -3.21 12.97
C MET A 220 -6.40 -2.68 14.22
N LYS A 221 -6.51 -3.38 15.36
CA LYS A 221 -5.95 -2.97 16.65
C LYS A 221 -5.23 -4.14 17.32
N GLY A 222 -4.13 -3.85 18.01
CA GLY A 222 -3.35 -4.82 18.79
C GLY A 222 -2.44 -5.74 17.97
N VAL A 223 -2.50 -5.64 16.64
CA VAL A 223 -1.64 -6.37 15.70
C VAL A 223 -1.05 -5.36 14.72
N ALA A 224 0.25 -5.45 14.46
CA ALA A 224 0.95 -4.69 13.44
C ALA A 224 1.43 -5.62 12.32
N LEU A 225 1.36 -5.16 11.08
CA LEU A 225 2.02 -5.83 9.96
C LEU A 225 3.47 -5.36 9.91
N MET A 226 4.41 -6.28 10.09
CA MET A 226 5.84 -6.00 9.96
C MET A 226 6.34 -6.58 8.65
N LEU A 227 6.76 -5.70 7.74
CA LEU A 227 7.50 -6.06 6.54
C LEU A 227 8.94 -6.41 6.92
N ALA A 228 9.38 -7.61 6.52
CA ALA A 228 10.74 -8.09 6.72
C ALA A 228 11.58 -7.90 5.46
N ASN A 229 10.97 -8.05 4.29
CA ASN A 229 11.65 -7.93 3.00
C ASN A 229 10.74 -7.26 1.96
N MET A 230 11.37 -6.50 1.06
CA MET A 230 10.73 -5.94 -0.12
C MET A 230 11.72 -6.00 -1.28
N GLN A 231 11.28 -6.60 -2.40
CA GLN A 231 12.02 -6.59 -3.65
C GLN A 231 11.17 -5.90 -4.71
N ALA A 232 11.74 -4.92 -5.41
CA ALA A 232 11.07 -4.21 -6.49
C ALA A 232 11.89 -4.29 -7.78
N SER A 233 11.21 -4.44 -8.91
CA SER A 233 11.81 -4.44 -10.24
C SER A 233 10.91 -3.63 -11.18
N PHE A 234 11.50 -2.69 -11.90
CA PHE A 234 10.80 -1.80 -12.84
C PHE A 234 11.41 -1.98 -14.22
N THR A 235 10.59 -2.35 -15.20
CA THR A 235 11.04 -2.56 -16.57
C THR A 235 10.68 -1.37 -17.47
N ASN A 236 9.62 -0.63 -17.13
CA ASN A 236 9.08 0.46 -17.92
C ASN A 236 8.56 1.59 -17.03
N TYR A 237 8.52 2.81 -17.59
CA TYR A 237 7.79 3.92 -16.99
C TYR A 237 6.28 3.72 -17.07
N VAL A 238 5.58 4.39 -16.16
CA VAL A 238 4.12 4.39 -16.08
C VAL A 238 3.64 5.81 -16.37
N GLU A 239 3.06 6.04 -17.54
CA GLU A 239 2.67 7.38 -17.98
C GLU A 239 1.35 7.81 -17.31
N LEU A 240 1.27 9.05 -16.82
CA LEU A 240 0.11 9.56 -16.06
C LEU A 240 -1.24 9.50 -16.79
N PRO A 241 -1.33 9.68 -18.13
CA PRO A 241 -2.62 9.66 -18.81
C PRO A 241 -3.31 8.30 -18.85
N TYR A 242 -2.59 7.20 -18.61
CA TYR A 242 -3.14 5.85 -18.76
C TYR A 242 -3.42 5.18 -17.41
N PRO A 243 -4.51 4.40 -17.31
CA PRO A 243 -4.86 3.73 -16.07
C PRO A 243 -3.80 2.71 -15.66
N ILE A 244 -3.53 2.67 -14.37
CA ILE A 244 -2.57 1.75 -13.75
C ILE A 244 -3.37 0.68 -13.03
N LYS A 245 -3.10 -0.58 -13.35
CA LYS A 245 -3.74 -1.74 -12.74
C LYS A 245 -2.74 -2.52 -11.92
N LEU A 246 -3.16 -2.97 -10.75
CA LEU A 246 -2.39 -3.83 -9.86
C LEU A 246 -3.00 -5.23 -9.85
N ARG A 247 -2.16 -6.26 -9.92
CA ARG A 247 -2.52 -7.65 -9.64
C ARG A 247 -1.69 -8.14 -8.47
N GLY A 248 -2.33 -8.37 -7.33
CA GLY A 248 -1.72 -8.99 -6.16
C GLY A 248 -1.92 -10.50 -6.18
N SER A 249 -0.89 -11.26 -5.84
CA SER A 249 -0.97 -12.71 -5.66
C SER A 249 -0.35 -13.07 -4.32
N LEU A 250 -1.11 -13.76 -3.46
CA LEU A 250 -0.59 -14.31 -2.22
C LEU A 250 0.14 -15.61 -2.54
N LEU A 251 1.47 -15.56 -2.59
CA LEU A 251 2.31 -16.69 -2.95
C LEU A 251 2.38 -17.72 -1.81
N ASN A 252 2.45 -17.22 -0.57
CA ASN A 252 2.46 -18.05 0.62
C ASN A 252 1.80 -17.30 1.79
N HIS A 253 1.09 -18.03 2.63
CA HIS A 253 0.61 -17.50 3.89
C HIS A 253 0.45 -18.58 4.95
N LYS A 254 0.49 -18.16 6.21
CA LYS A 254 0.10 -18.99 7.35
C LYS A 254 -1.01 -18.29 8.10
N LYS A 255 -1.99 -19.03 8.59
CA LYS A 255 -2.99 -18.54 9.54
C LYS A 255 -2.56 -18.87 10.95
N ASN A 256 -2.81 -17.97 11.89
CA ASN A 256 -2.64 -18.29 13.30
C ASN A 256 -3.87 -19.02 13.86
N ARG A 257 -3.83 -19.32 15.16
CA ARG A 257 -4.96 -19.96 15.88
C ARG A 257 -6.25 -19.14 15.88
N ALA A 258 -6.16 -17.82 15.70
CA ALA A 258 -7.31 -16.94 15.60
C ALA A 258 -7.86 -16.82 14.17
N GLY A 259 -7.30 -17.55 13.21
CA GLY A 259 -7.80 -17.66 11.83
C GLY A 259 -7.33 -16.56 10.87
N TYR A 260 -6.53 -15.59 11.32
CA TYR A 260 -6.02 -14.51 10.48
C TYR A 260 -4.58 -14.77 10.00
N TRP A 261 -4.17 -14.11 8.92
CA TRP A 261 -2.83 -14.27 8.34
C TRP A 261 -1.74 -13.82 9.31
N SER A 262 -0.79 -14.70 9.60
CA SER A 262 0.36 -14.43 10.47
C SER A 262 1.68 -14.29 9.71
N VAL A 263 1.80 -14.96 8.58
CA VAL A 263 2.94 -14.84 7.64
C VAL A 263 2.34 -14.57 6.28
N VAL A 264 2.94 -13.64 5.55
CA VAL A 264 2.45 -13.18 4.24
C VAL A 264 3.64 -13.04 3.30
N ASP A 265 3.54 -13.69 2.16
CA ASP A 265 4.39 -13.50 0.98
C ASP A 265 3.48 -13.09 -0.17
N PHE A 266 3.61 -11.83 -0.59
CA PHE A 266 2.67 -11.17 -1.47
C PHE A 266 3.40 -10.49 -2.62
N GLU A 267 3.06 -10.86 -3.83
CA GLU A 267 3.61 -10.26 -5.05
C GLU A 267 2.57 -9.39 -5.72
N VAL A 268 2.93 -8.15 -6.04
CA VAL A 268 2.13 -7.23 -6.83
C VAL A 268 2.80 -7.00 -8.17
N THR A 269 2.10 -7.35 -9.24
CA THR A 269 2.48 -7.00 -10.61
C THR A 269 1.71 -5.77 -11.05
N ILE A 270 2.42 -4.77 -11.57
CA ILE A 270 1.84 -3.54 -12.09
C ILE A 270 1.69 -3.67 -13.60
N PHE A 271 0.52 -3.29 -14.10
CA PHE A 271 0.20 -3.28 -15.51
C PHE A 271 -0.25 -1.90 -15.97
N GLN A 272 0.21 -1.49 -17.15
CA GLN A 272 -0.33 -0.36 -17.89
C GLN A 272 -0.50 -0.79 -19.35
N GLN A 273 -1.64 -0.48 -19.96
CA GLN A 273 -1.97 -0.88 -21.34
C GLN A 273 -1.74 -2.39 -21.63
N ALA A 274 -2.08 -3.25 -20.67
CA ALA A 274 -1.89 -4.71 -20.73
C ALA A 274 -0.43 -5.19 -20.83
N LYS A 275 0.55 -4.32 -20.55
CA LYS A 275 1.97 -4.68 -20.39
C LYS A 275 2.34 -4.68 -18.92
N GLU A 276 3.11 -5.68 -18.49
CA GLU A 276 3.78 -5.67 -17.19
C GLU A 276 4.86 -4.58 -17.21
N VAL A 277 4.83 -3.69 -16.23
CA VAL A 277 5.77 -2.55 -16.13
C VAL A 277 6.65 -2.62 -14.89
N ALA A 278 6.17 -3.28 -13.84
CA ALA A 278 6.90 -3.49 -12.62
C ALA A 278 6.35 -4.68 -11.82
N ARG A 279 7.19 -5.19 -10.93
CA ARG A 279 6.85 -6.25 -9.98
C ARG A 279 7.44 -5.93 -8.62
N ILE A 280 6.64 -6.07 -7.57
CA ILE A 280 7.05 -5.80 -6.20
C ILE A 280 6.60 -6.96 -5.32
N ARG A 281 7.54 -7.60 -4.62
CA ARG A 281 7.28 -8.68 -3.69
C ARG A 281 7.55 -8.23 -2.26
N PHE A 282 6.62 -8.54 -1.38
CA PHE A 282 6.68 -8.24 0.04
C PHE A 282 6.65 -9.54 0.84
N GLU A 283 7.55 -9.65 1.81
CA GLU A 283 7.53 -10.73 2.80
C GLU A 283 7.43 -10.11 4.18
N GLY A 284 6.50 -10.63 4.99
CA GLY A 284 6.24 -10.06 6.30
C GLY A 284 5.43 -10.98 7.20
N SER A 285 5.17 -10.47 8.40
CA SER A 285 4.39 -11.17 9.41
C SER A 285 3.53 -10.23 10.23
N SER A 286 2.41 -10.74 10.73
CA SER A 286 1.61 -10.02 11.71
C SER A 286 2.19 -10.28 13.10
N ILE A 287 2.44 -9.23 13.87
CA ILE A 287 2.99 -9.33 15.22
C ILE A 287 2.16 -8.52 16.21
N ASN A 288 2.19 -8.91 17.49
CA ASN A 288 1.51 -8.14 18.52
C ASN A 288 2.13 -6.73 18.63
N SER A 289 1.29 -5.70 18.75
CA SER A 289 1.76 -4.30 18.79
C SER A 289 2.76 -4.04 19.94
N LYS A 290 2.62 -4.69 21.10
CA LYS A 290 3.58 -4.54 22.21
C LYS A 290 4.95 -5.10 21.86
N VAL A 291 4.99 -6.21 21.12
CA VAL A 291 6.24 -6.81 20.63
C VAL A 291 6.86 -5.90 19.57
N PHE A 292 6.05 -5.36 18.66
CA PHE A 292 6.51 -4.39 17.67
C PHE A 292 7.11 -3.13 18.30
N GLU A 293 6.46 -2.59 19.33
CA GLU A 293 6.98 -1.46 20.11
C GLU A 293 8.31 -1.79 20.78
N ARG A 294 8.48 -3.01 21.30
CA ARG A 294 9.75 -3.45 21.89
C ARG A 294 10.86 -3.54 20.85
N ILE A 295 10.61 -4.15 19.69
CA ILE A 295 11.60 -4.22 18.58
C ILE A 295 12.03 -2.81 18.15
N ARG A 296 11.10 -1.86 18.10
CA ARG A 296 11.42 -0.45 17.81
C ARG A 296 12.25 0.24 18.91
N ARG A 297 12.19 -0.22 20.16
CA ARG A 297 12.92 0.37 21.31
C ARG A 297 14.33 -0.20 21.47
N GLU A 298 14.58 -1.45 21.12
CA GLU A 298 15.85 -2.17 21.34
C GLU A 298 17.05 -1.66 20.51
N ARG A 299 16.91 -0.59 19.71
CA ARG A 299 18.00 0.03 18.95
C ARG A 299 18.73 1.18 19.65
N LYS A 300 18.65 1.29 20.98
CA LYS A 300 19.24 2.41 21.73
C LYS A 300 20.21 1.95 22.80
N ASP A 301 21.44 1.60 22.42
CA ASP A 301 22.58 1.77 23.32
C ASP A 301 23.94 1.83 22.58
N PRO A 302 24.24 2.90 21.83
CA PRO A 302 25.62 3.30 21.65
C PRO A 302 26.09 3.85 23.01
N GLY A 303 27.18 3.37 23.60
CA GLY A 303 27.59 3.60 25.00
C GLY A 303 27.80 5.06 25.47
N ALA A 304 27.41 6.06 24.67
CA ALA A 304 27.16 7.45 25.07
C ALA A 304 25.86 7.95 24.38
N PRO A 305 25.00 8.73 25.07
CA PRO A 305 23.77 9.22 24.45
C PRO A 305 24.10 10.09 23.22
N PRO A 306 23.41 9.88 22.09
CA PRO A 306 23.59 10.72 20.92
C PRO A 306 23.31 12.19 21.25
N ARG A 307 24.12 13.08 20.67
CA ARG A 307 23.93 14.54 20.69
C ARG A 307 23.26 14.91 19.38
N PHE A 308 22.29 15.81 19.48
CA PHE A 308 21.40 16.17 18.39
C PHE A 308 21.51 17.67 18.12
N LEU A 309 21.56 18.02 16.85
CA LEU A 309 21.64 19.39 16.37
C LEU A 309 20.24 19.86 15.95
N PRO A 310 19.85 21.11 16.30
CA PRO A 310 18.58 21.67 15.83
C PRO A 310 18.61 21.85 14.32
N ARG A 311 17.47 21.63 13.65
CA ARG A 311 17.36 22.00 12.23
C ARG A 311 17.61 23.51 12.07
N PRO A 312 18.23 23.95 10.96
CA PRO A 312 18.55 25.37 10.74
C PRO A 312 17.34 26.32 10.79
N ASP A 313 16.14 25.83 10.48
CA ASP A 313 14.88 26.56 10.45
C ASP A 313 14.06 26.40 11.75
N LEU A 314 14.57 25.67 12.73
CA LEU A 314 13.88 25.43 13.99
C LEU A 314 13.90 26.68 14.87
N TYR A 315 12.76 27.36 14.97
CA TYR A 315 12.55 28.33 16.04
C TYR A 315 12.53 27.60 17.39
N HIS A 316 13.40 28.01 18.30
CA HIS A 316 13.47 27.50 19.65
C HIS A 316 13.90 28.61 20.60
N MET A 317 13.56 28.47 21.87
CA MET A 317 13.97 29.40 22.92
C MET A 317 14.52 28.59 24.08
N MET A 318 15.75 28.89 24.50
CA MET A 318 16.37 28.34 25.69
C MET A 318 16.69 29.49 26.64
N SER A 319 16.10 29.45 27.84
CA SER A 319 16.39 30.39 28.93
C SER A 319 16.82 29.60 30.17
N LEU A 320 17.86 30.08 30.84
CA LEU A 320 18.36 29.57 32.10
C LEU A 320 18.13 30.62 33.18
N ARG A 321 17.74 30.18 34.36
CA ARG A 321 17.59 31.03 35.54
C ARG A 321 18.44 30.52 36.69
N THR A 322 19.39 31.33 37.13
CA THR A 322 20.25 31.09 38.28
C THR A 322 19.49 31.27 39.61
N GLU A 323 20.07 30.82 40.71
CA GLU A 323 19.44 30.95 42.05
C GLU A 323 19.26 32.41 42.51
N ASP A 324 20.14 33.31 42.08
CA ASP A 324 20.05 34.76 42.34
C ASP A 324 19.01 35.47 41.44
N GLY A 325 18.37 34.73 40.54
CA GLY A 325 17.30 35.22 39.68
C GLY A 325 17.79 35.86 38.38
N ALA A 326 19.09 35.83 38.07
CA ALA A 326 19.59 36.25 36.77
C ALA A 326 19.09 35.31 35.66
N GLU A 327 18.81 35.88 34.50
CA GLU A 327 18.29 35.17 33.33
C GLU A 327 19.33 35.18 32.22
N ILE A 328 19.63 33.99 31.70
CA ILE A 328 20.64 33.75 30.66
C ILE A 328 19.91 33.11 29.48
N GLU A 329 19.84 33.83 28.39
CA GLU A 329 19.31 33.31 27.13
C GLU A 329 20.45 32.86 26.24
N GLY A 330 20.24 31.76 25.52
CA GLY A 330 21.26 31.22 24.61
C GLY A 330 20.65 30.52 23.40
N SER A 331 21.38 30.55 22.30
CA SER A 331 21.05 29.78 21.10
C SER A 331 21.52 28.34 21.26
N LEU A 332 20.64 27.37 20.98
CA LEU A 332 20.98 25.97 21.16
C LEU A 332 21.94 25.50 20.06
N ILE A 333 23.10 24.98 20.45
CA ILE A 333 24.05 24.37 19.52
C ILE A 333 23.77 22.88 19.40
N ASP A 334 23.70 22.17 20.52
CA ASP A 334 23.36 20.75 20.56
C ASP A 334 22.55 20.38 21.82
N LEU A 335 21.92 19.22 21.79
CA LEU A 335 21.21 18.68 22.95
C LEU A 335 21.23 17.15 23.00
N SER A 336 21.09 16.59 24.19
CA SER A 336 20.81 15.18 24.44
C SER A 336 19.83 15.05 25.60
N LEU A 337 19.42 13.81 25.91
CA LEU A 337 18.60 13.56 27.11
C LEU A 337 19.35 13.79 28.43
N GLN A 338 20.67 14.04 28.40
CA GLN A 338 21.51 14.23 29.59
C GLN A 338 22.10 15.64 29.71
N GLY A 339 21.99 16.48 28.69
CA GLY A 339 22.63 17.79 28.68
C GLY A 339 22.62 18.44 27.32
N PHE A 340 22.89 19.74 27.28
CA PHE A 340 22.83 20.59 26.10
C PHE A 340 24.01 21.57 26.05
N MET A 341 24.19 22.22 24.92
CA MET A 341 25.23 23.23 24.70
C MET A 341 24.62 24.47 24.09
N LEU A 342 24.92 25.64 24.66
CA LEU A 342 24.39 26.93 24.23
C LEU A 342 25.51 27.85 23.74
N GLU A 343 25.21 28.61 22.71
CA GLU A 343 25.92 29.83 22.35
C GLU A 343 25.26 30.98 23.13
N LEU A 344 26.06 31.65 23.95
CA LEU A 344 25.65 32.75 24.83
C LEU A 344 26.11 34.09 24.24
N ASP A 345 25.51 35.18 24.70
CA ASP A 345 26.02 36.51 24.37
C ASP A 345 27.40 36.73 24.99
N GLU A 346 28.28 37.50 24.33
CA GLU A 346 29.67 37.75 24.78
C GLU A 346 29.78 38.32 26.21
N THR A 347 28.70 38.95 26.70
CA THR A 347 28.65 39.57 28.03
C THR A 347 28.18 38.62 29.14
N GLN A 348 27.63 37.45 28.79
CA GLN A 348 27.09 36.50 29.74
C GLN A 348 28.18 35.53 30.21
N THR A 349 28.36 35.43 31.53
CA THR A 349 29.29 34.49 32.16
C THR A 349 28.53 33.48 33.01
N VAL A 350 29.00 32.23 33.00
CA VAL A 350 28.41 31.12 33.74
C VAL A 350 29.51 30.41 34.52
N GLU A 351 29.39 30.41 35.85
CA GLU A 351 30.35 29.72 36.70
C GLU A 351 30.18 28.19 36.57
N PRO A 352 31.25 27.43 36.26
CA PRO A 352 31.19 25.97 36.29
C PRO A 352 30.75 25.47 37.68
N GLY A 353 29.78 24.56 37.70
CA GLY A 353 29.14 24.05 38.92
C GLY A 353 27.90 24.83 39.35
N ALA A 354 27.57 25.96 38.72
CA ALA A 354 26.35 26.70 39.02
C ALA A 354 25.11 25.88 38.65
N ALA A 355 24.18 25.77 39.60
CA ALA A 355 22.87 25.16 39.39
C ALA A 355 21.88 26.19 38.86
N MET A 356 21.12 25.80 37.85
CA MET A 356 20.15 26.65 37.16
C MET A 356 18.87 25.89 36.85
N ASN A 357 17.76 26.60 36.75
CA ASN A 357 16.54 26.10 36.13
C ASN A 357 16.60 26.41 34.65
N PHE A 358 16.31 25.44 33.79
CA PHE A 358 16.22 25.68 32.35
C PHE A 358 14.77 25.61 31.86
N TYR A 359 14.51 26.42 30.84
CA TYR A 359 13.24 26.55 30.16
C TYR A 359 13.51 26.38 28.66
N PHE A 360 13.01 25.29 28.09
CA PHE A 360 13.17 24.99 26.67
C PHE A 360 11.82 24.94 25.98
N SER A 361 11.61 25.83 25.01
CA SER A 361 10.37 25.90 24.24
C SER A 361 10.64 25.55 22.78
N VAL A 362 9.89 24.57 22.26
CA VAL A 362 9.93 24.15 20.86
C VAL A 362 8.51 24.08 20.29
N PRO A 363 8.23 24.71 19.14
CA PRO A 363 6.94 24.60 18.46
C PRO A 363 6.54 23.14 18.26
N GLY A 364 5.30 22.79 18.60
CA GLY A 364 4.76 21.43 18.45
C GLY A 364 5.07 20.46 19.59
N ALA A 365 6.21 20.60 20.28
CA ALA A 365 6.57 19.77 21.44
C ALA A 365 6.22 20.41 22.80
N GLY A 366 5.98 21.72 22.82
CA GLY A 366 5.62 22.47 24.02
C GLY A 366 6.84 22.93 24.81
N VAL A 367 6.65 23.12 26.12
CA VAL A 367 7.70 23.58 27.05
C VAL A 367 8.23 22.40 27.86
N VAL A 368 9.55 22.32 27.96
CA VAL A 368 10.32 21.38 28.78
C VAL A 368 11.00 22.17 29.90
N LEU A 369 10.81 21.71 31.12
CA LEU A 369 11.36 22.32 32.33
C LEU A 369 12.26 21.34 33.07
N GLY A 370 13.31 21.86 33.70
CA GLY A 370 14.16 21.07 34.59
C GLY A 370 15.27 21.89 35.22
N THR A 371 16.19 21.21 35.88
CA THR A 371 17.40 21.81 36.44
C THR A 371 18.64 21.31 35.72
N CYS A 372 19.65 22.15 35.63
CA CYS A 372 20.93 21.83 35.02
C CYS A 372 22.10 22.45 35.80
N GLU A 373 23.27 21.85 35.63
CA GLU A 373 24.56 22.32 36.15
C GLU A 373 25.46 22.75 35.00
N ALA A 374 26.04 23.95 35.08
CA ALA A 374 27.08 24.37 34.16
C ALA A 374 28.33 23.49 34.33
N ARG A 375 28.85 22.95 33.22
CA ARG A 375 30.05 22.09 33.24
C ARG A 375 31.30 22.82 32.84
N TRP A 376 31.20 23.66 31.83
CA TRP A 376 32.30 24.42 31.28
C TRP A 376 31.73 25.59 30.49
N GLN A 377 32.52 26.63 30.34
CA GLN A 377 32.30 27.74 29.44
C GLN A 377 33.61 28.03 28.74
N GLU A 378 33.54 28.22 27.42
CA GLU A 378 34.65 28.65 26.59
C GLU A 378 34.32 30.02 26.00
N ILE A 379 35.10 31.03 26.39
CA ILE A 379 34.98 32.40 25.91
C ILE A 379 36.16 32.65 24.96
N GLY A 380 35.89 32.66 23.66
CA GLY A 380 36.87 32.98 22.62
C GLY A 380 36.56 34.30 21.93
N ASP A 381 37.46 34.73 21.03
CA ASP A 381 37.36 36.02 20.32
C ASP A 381 36.12 36.18 19.44
N SER A 382 35.38 35.10 19.14
CA SER A 382 34.21 35.12 18.26
C SER A 382 33.04 34.24 18.72
N ARG A 383 33.18 33.52 19.84
CA ARG A 383 32.15 32.61 20.37
C ARG A 383 32.24 32.52 21.88
N ASN A 384 31.07 32.56 22.52
CA ASN A 384 30.90 32.27 23.93
C ASN A 384 30.00 31.03 24.04
N VAL A 385 30.58 29.88 24.38
CA VAL A 385 29.87 28.60 24.39
C VAL A 385 29.91 27.98 25.78
N ALA A 386 28.76 27.50 26.26
CA ALA A 386 28.66 26.83 27.55
C ALA A 386 27.98 25.47 27.43
N GLY A 387 28.52 24.49 28.17
CA GLY A 387 27.98 23.14 28.26
C GLY A 387 27.25 22.90 29.58
N PHE A 388 26.07 22.30 29.51
CA PHE A 388 25.21 22.07 30.68
C PHE A 388 24.84 20.59 30.80
N ARG A 389 24.87 20.05 32.02
CA ARG A 389 24.31 18.73 32.35
C ARG A 389 22.92 18.92 32.92
N ILE A 390 21.94 18.15 32.45
CA ILE A 390 20.61 18.10 33.07
C ILE A 390 20.67 17.24 34.32
N ASP A 391 20.27 17.79 35.46
CA ASP A 391 20.28 17.09 36.75
C ASP A 391 18.92 16.51 37.10
N GLN A 392 17.85 17.31 36.96
CA GLN A 392 16.48 16.88 37.25
C GLN A 392 15.51 17.30 36.14
N MET A 393 14.61 16.39 35.80
CA MET A 393 13.54 16.60 34.83
C MET A 393 12.38 15.66 35.15
N SER A 394 11.14 16.14 35.04
CA SER A 394 9.97 15.28 35.21
C SER A 394 9.91 14.22 34.09
N GLU A 395 9.24 13.08 34.34
CA GLU A 395 9.05 12.06 33.28
C GLU A 395 8.27 12.61 32.08
N SER A 396 7.30 13.49 32.33
CA SER A 396 6.54 14.17 31.27
C SER A 396 7.40 15.10 30.42
N ASP A 397 8.28 15.89 31.05
CA ASP A 397 9.18 16.80 30.33
C ASP A 397 10.25 16.03 29.58
N ARG A 398 10.74 14.92 30.15
CA ARG A 398 11.67 14.01 29.47
C ARG A 398 11.05 13.36 28.23
N ALA A 399 9.77 12.98 28.30
CA ALA A 399 9.04 12.47 27.16
C ALA A 399 8.84 13.56 26.08
N ARG A 400 8.54 14.80 26.47
CA ARG A 400 8.43 15.95 25.55
C ARG A 400 9.75 16.25 24.87
N LEU A 401 10.86 16.33 25.62
CA LEU A 401 12.19 16.53 25.06
C LEU A 401 12.54 15.42 24.06
N PHE A 402 12.21 14.17 24.40
CA PHE A 402 12.45 13.04 23.52
C PHE A 402 11.64 13.13 22.21
N GLU A 403 10.38 13.56 22.25
CA GLU A 403 9.59 13.79 21.04
C GLU A 403 10.06 15.02 20.25
N ALA A 404 10.49 16.09 20.92
CA ALA A 404 11.10 17.24 20.26
C ALA A 404 12.34 16.82 19.44
N ILE A 405 13.26 16.09 20.07
CA ILE A 405 14.45 15.52 19.42
C ILE A 405 14.07 14.73 18.17
N LYS A 406 13.11 13.81 18.27
CA LYS A 406 12.69 12.94 17.16
C LYS A 406 12.14 13.70 15.95
N GLN A 407 11.50 14.84 16.17
CA GLN A 407 10.80 15.57 15.12
C GLN A 407 11.65 16.68 14.51
N HIS A 408 12.46 17.35 15.32
CA HIS A 408 13.07 18.64 14.96
C HIS A 408 14.60 18.65 14.98
N PHE A 409 15.24 17.54 15.35
CA PHE A 409 16.69 17.47 15.47
C PHE A 409 17.27 16.33 14.63
N TYR A 410 18.55 16.43 14.30
CA TYR A 410 19.31 15.40 13.60
C TYR A 410 20.53 14.97 14.42
N VAL A 411 21.01 13.75 14.24
CA VAL A 411 22.18 13.26 14.96
C VAL A 411 23.45 13.93 14.44
N GLN A 412 24.39 14.24 15.33
CA GLN A 412 25.72 14.68 14.92
C GLN A 412 26.50 13.49 14.34
N GLU A 413 26.67 13.45 13.01
CA GLU A 413 27.19 12.31 12.26
C GLU A 413 28.62 11.88 12.63
N ASP A 414 29.46 12.81 13.13
CA ASP A 414 30.87 12.57 13.50
C ASP A 414 31.06 11.46 14.57
N ARG A 415 29.98 10.98 15.19
CA ARG A 415 29.97 9.91 16.20
C ARG A 415 29.36 8.58 15.75
N GLU A 416 28.76 8.48 14.56
CA GLU A 416 28.08 7.24 14.12
C GLU A 416 28.95 6.33 13.24
N ILE A 417 30.15 6.77 12.81
CA ILE A 417 31.04 6.02 11.89
C ILE A 417 32.21 5.31 12.63
N PHE A 418 32.23 5.30 13.97
CA PHE A 418 33.28 4.62 14.76
C PHE A 418 32.78 3.45 15.59
#